data_AF-A0A6P2D3J6-F1
#
_entry.id   AF-A0A6P2D3J6-F1
#
_cell.length_a   1.000
_cell.length_b   1.000
_cell.length_c   1.000
_cell.angle_alpha   90.00
_cell.angle_beta   90.00
_cell.angle_gamma   90.00
#
_symmetry.space_group_name_H-M   'P 1'
#
loop_
_entity.id
_entity.type
_entity.pdbx_description
1 polymer ?
#
loop_
_entity_poly.entity_id
_entity_poly.type
_entity_poly.pdbx_seq_one_letter_code
_entity_poly.pdbx_strand_id
1 'polypeptide(L)' 'MLTVSDLAKKYGVGEATVLTWITRDELRATNVPRSARSKRPRWRISQAVLEAFEAARTPTPVEPVARRTKPQRGVIKFYK' A
#
# COMPACT_ATOMS: atom_id res chain seq x y z
N MET A 1 -18.90 3.30 -5.11
CA MET A 1 -17.89 4.25 -5.63
C MET A 1 -17.53 5.18 -4.49
N LEU A 2 -16.24 5.34 -4.16
CA LEU A 2 -15.76 6.08 -2.99
C LEU A 2 -15.32 7.49 -3.39
N THR A 3 -15.51 8.45 -2.49
CA THR A 3 -14.95 9.80 -2.61
C THR A 3 -13.69 9.95 -1.76
N VAL A 4 -12.94 11.03 -1.99
CA VAL A 4 -11.75 11.38 -1.18
C VAL A 4 -12.11 11.53 0.29
N SER A 5 -13.27 12.12 0.59
CA SER A 5 -13.72 12.33 1.98
C SER A 5 -14.09 11.01 2.66
N ASP A 6 -14.71 10.07 1.93
CA ASP A 6 -14.98 8.73 2.46
C ASP A 6 -13.68 7.97 2.76
N LEU A 7 -12.68 8.11 1.88
CA LEU A 7 -11.36 7.50 2.06
C LEU A 7 -10.62 8.09 3.27
N ALA A 8 -10.65 9.42 3.39
CA ALA A 8 -10.07 10.17 4.49
C ALA A 8 -10.65 9.69 5.83
N LYS A 9 -11.98 9.51 5.90
CA LYS A 9 -12.66 8.97 7.08
C LYS A 9 -12.29 7.50 7.33
N LYS A 10 -12.24 6.66 6.30
CA LYS A 10 -11.94 5.22 6.44
C LYS A 10 -10.54 4.98 7.02
N TYR A 11 -9.54 5.73 6.57
CA TYR A 11 -8.15 5.58 7.02
C TYR A 11 -7.75 6.55 8.14
N GLY A 12 -8.64 7.46 8.56
CA GLY A 12 -8.31 8.48 9.56
C GLY A 12 -7.24 9.47 9.12
N VAL A 13 -7.12 9.71 7.81
CA VAL A 13 -6.13 10.63 7.22
C VAL A 13 -6.80 11.89 6.68
N GLY A 14 -6.03 12.98 6.53
CA GLY A 14 -6.53 14.19 5.90
C GLY A 14 -6.78 14.03 4.39
N GLU A 15 -7.73 14.80 3.85
CA GLU A 15 -8.02 14.80 2.40
C GLU A 15 -6.79 15.17 1.55
N ALA A 16 -5.91 16.04 2.07
CA ALA A 16 -4.65 16.39 1.42
C ALA A 16 -3.71 15.17 1.26
N THR A 17 -3.70 14.26 2.23
CA THR A 17 -2.91 13.03 2.17
C THR A 17 -3.44 12.11 1.07
N VAL A 18 -4.76 11.98 0.97
CA VAL A 18 -5.39 11.19 -0.09
C VAL A 18 -5.12 11.79 -1.46
N LEU A 19 -5.21 13.13 -1.60
CA LEU A 19 -4.84 13.83 -2.83
C LEU A 19 -3.36 13.59 -3.19
N THR A 20 -2.48 13.56 -2.20
CA THR A 20 -1.05 13.27 -2.40
C THR A 20 -0.86 11.86 -2.99
N TRP A 21 -1.58 10.85 -2.50
CA TRP A 21 -1.53 9.50 -3.07
C TRP A 21 -2.01 9.46 -4.52
N ILE A 22 -3.03 10.24 -4.86
CA ILE A 22 -3.52 10.37 -6.24
C ILE A 22 -2.45 11.04 -7.13
N THR A 23 -1.83 12.13 -6.66
CA THR A 23 -0.78 12.83 -7.44
C THR A 23 0.50 12.02 -7.64
N ARG A 24 0.79 11.08 -6.72
CA ARG A 24 1.94 10.18 -6.82
C ARG A 24 1.66 8.91 -7.62
N ASP A 25 0.48 8.80 -8.20
CA ASP A 25 -0.04 7.61 -8.89
C ASP A 25 -0.06 6.33 -8.01
N GLU A 26 0.04 6.49 -6.67
CA GLU A 26 -0.12 5.40 -5.71
C GLU A 26 -1.58 4.95 -5.64
N LEU A 27 -2.52 5.88 -5.84
CA LEU A 27 -3.95 5.62 -5.84
C LEU A 27 -4.60 6.15 -7.12
N ARG A 28 -5.00 5.24 -8.03
CA ARG A 28 -5.69 5.64 -9.27
C ARG A 28 -7.10 6.18 -8.98
N ALA A 29 -7.34 7.42 -9.35
CA ALA A 29 -8.66 8.05 -9.20
C ALA A 29 -9.12 8.65 -10.53
N THR A 30 -10.42 8.55 -10.81
CA THR A 30 -11.04 9.19 -11.97
C THR A 30 -11.45 10.60 -11.59
N ASN A 31 -10.91 11.61 -12.29
CA ASN A 31 -11.40 12.98 -12.14
C ASN A 31 -12.71 13.14 -12.91
N VAL A 32 -13.81 13.43 -12.20
CA VAL A 32 -15.14 13.64 -12.79
C VAL A 32 -15.58 15.08 -12.54
N PRO A 33 -14.98 16.07 -13.21
CA PRO A 33 -15.34 17.47 -13.01
C PRO A 33 -16.79 17.71 -13.45
N ARG A 34 -17.49 18.63 -12.76
CA ARG A 34 -18.88 19.00 -13.11
C ARG A 34 -18.99 19.65 -14.50
N SER A 35 -17.92 20.28 -14.96
CA SER A 35 -17.80 20.95 -16.26
C SER A 35 -16.33 20.96 -16.65
N ALA A 36 -16.03 20.95 -17.95
CA ALA A 36 -14.67 21.01 -18.47
C ALA A 36 -13.87 22.24 -17.97
N ARG A 37 -14.55 23.34 -17.57
CA ARG A 37 -13.92 24.55 -17.02
C ARG A 37 -13.93 24.60 -15.48
N SER A 38 -14.42 23.57 -14.80
CA SER A 38 -14.51 23.57 -13.34
C SER A 38 -13.12 23.47 -12.73
N LYS A 39 -12.73 24.50 -11.95
CA LYS A 39 -11.47 24.51 -11.18
C LYS A 39 -11.45 23.52 -10.01
N ARG A 40 -12.60 22.93 -9.66
CA ARG A 40 -12.73 21.96 -8.57
C ARG A 40 -12.79 20.54 -9.14
N PRO A 41 -11.69 19.76 -9.08
CA PRO A 41 -11.72 18.35 -9.45
C PRO A 41 -12.59 17.58 -8.47
N ARG A 42 -13.27 16.54 -8.96
CA ARG A 42 -14.07 15.63 -8.13
C ARG A 42 -13.59 14.22 -8.39
N TRP A 43 -12.70 13.77 -7.52
CA TRP A 43 -12.11 12.45 -7.63
C TRP A 43 -13.11 11.37 -7.22
N ARG A 44 -13.22 10.35 -8.06
CA ARG A 44 -13.97 9.13 -7.81
C ARG A 44 -13.03 7.94 -7.81
N ILE A 45 -13.10 7.15 -6.75
CA ILE A 45 -12.23 6.00 -6.53
C ILE A 45 -13.10 4.74 -6.59
N SER A 46 -12.69 3.78 -7.42
CA SER A 46 -13.37 2.48 -7.49
C SER A 46 -12.88 1.57 -6.36
N GLN A 47 -13.73 0.64 -5.94
CA GLN A 47 -13.40 -0.31 -4.88
C GLN A 47 -12.21 -1.21 -5.29
N ALA A 48 -12.17 -1.65 -6.55
CA ALA A 48 -11.09 -2.48 -7.07
C ALA A 48 -9.71 -1.78 -6.99
N VAL A 49 -9.65 -0.46 -7.18
CA VAL A 49 -8.39 0.28 -7.04
C VAL A 49 -7.99 0.39 -5.56
N LEU A 50 -8.95 0.56 -4.67
CA LEU A 50 -8.71 0.56 -3.23
C LEU A 50 -8.07 -0.77 -2.79
N GLU A 51 -8.61 -1.89 -3.24
CA GLU A 51 -8.09 -3.22 -2.92
C GLU A 51 -6.68 -3.42 -3.49
N ALA A 52 -6.41 -2.96 -4.71
CA ALA A 52 -5.06 -2.98 -5.27
C ALA A 52 -4.07 -2.13 -4.44
N PHE A 53 -4.51 -0.98 -3.94
CA PHE A 53 -3.72 -0.11 -3.07
C PHE A 53 -3.46 -0.76 -1.69
N GLU A 54 -4.47 -1.38 -1.08
CA GLU A 54 -4.33 -2.12 0.17
C GLU A 54 -3.40 -3.33 -0.02
N ALA A 55 -3.51 -4.06 -1.13
CA ALA A 55 -2.64 -5.18 -1.46
C ALA A 55 -1.18 -4.74 -1.65
N ALA A 56 -0.94 -3.62 -2.34
CA ALA A 56 0.40 -3.07 -2.55
C ALA A 56 1.06 -2.57 -1.24
N ARG A 57 0.25 -2.08 -0.29
CA ARG A 57 0.72 -1.58 1.01
C ARG A 57 0.73 -2.62 2.11
N THR A 58 0.08 -3.76 1.90
CA THR A 58 0.21 -4.90 2.81
C THR A 58 1.63 -5.42 2.66
N PRO A 59 2.49 -5.28 3.69
CA PRO A 59 3.82 -5.87 3.62
C PRO A 59 3.63 -7.37 3.51
N THR A 60 3.93 -7.95 2.34
CA THR A 60 4.06 -9.39 2.22
C THR A 60 5.14 -9.82 3.21
N PRO A 61 4.84 -10.72 4.16
CA PRO A 61 5.85 -11.21 5.07
C PRO A 61 6.95 -11.84 4.22
N VAL A 62 8.12 -11.22 4.20
CA VAL A 62 9.32 -11.79 3.58
C VAL A 62 9.57 -13.10 4.32
N GLU A 63 9.56 -14.23 3.61
CA GLU A 63 9.90 -15.51 4.22
C GLU A 63 11.25 -15.37 4.92
N PRO A 64 11.37 -15.72 6.22
CA PRO A 64 12.60 -15.54 6.95
C PRO A 64 13.69 -16.38 6.26
N VAL A 65 14.65 -15.70 5.65
CA VAL A 65 15.80 -16.35 5.01
C VAL A 65 16.50 -17.20 6.08
N ALA A 66 16.51 -18.52 5.88
CA ALA A 66 17.13 -19.45 6.81
C ALA A 66 18.59 -19.05 7.05
N ARG A 67 18.92 -18.74 8.31
CA ARG A 67 20.26 -18.28 8.69
C ARG A 67 21.23 -19.44 8.52
N ARG A 68 22.18 -19.33 7.58
CA ARG A 68 23.20 -20.35 7.33
C ARG A 68 24.08 -20.52 8.57
N THR A 69 23.88 -21.61 9.32
CA THR A 69 24.75 -22.00 10.43
C THR A 69 26.11 -22.44 9.87
N LYS A 70 27.19 -21.85 10.39
CA LYS A 70 28.56 -22.31 10.10
C LYS A 70 28.72 -23.73 10.68
N PRO A 71 29.24 -24.71 9.92
CA PRO A 71 29.59 -26.00 10.50
C PRO A 71 30.73 -25.78 11.51
N GLN A 72 30.53 -26.25 12.75
CA GLN A 72 31.59 -26.25 13.76
C GLN A 72 32.66 -27.28 13.36
N ARG A 73 33.70 -26.82 12.65
CA ARG A 73 34.93 -27.60 12.44
C ARG A 73 35.65 -27.68 13.79
N GLY A 74 35.52 -28.80 14.49
CA GLY A 74 36.24 -29.05 15.75
C GLY A 74 35.64 -30.06 16.72
N VAL A 75 34.44 -30.60 16.48
CA VAL A 75 33.84 -31.58 17.39
C VAL A 75 34.38 -32.98 17.11
N ILE A 76 35.45 -33.39 17.80
CA ILE A 76 35.90 -34.78 17.85
C ILE A 76 34.98 -35.53 18.82
N LYS A 77 34.10 -36.39 18.29
CA LYS A 77 33.28 -37.29 19.09
C LYS A 77 34.10 -38.52 19.47
N PHE A 78 34.51 -38.62 20.74
CA PHE A 78 34.99 -39.87 21.30
C PHE A 78 33.77 -40.69 21.74
N TYR A 79 33.60 -41.88 21.17
CA TYR A 79 32.70 -42.91 21.72
C TYR A 79 33.54 -43.90 22.55
N LYS A 80 32.98 -44.36 23.66
CA LYS A 80 33.55 -45.36 24.58
C LYS A 80 33.17 -46.77 24.14
#